data_AF-A0A8H7LAY2-F1
#
_entry.id   AF-A0A8H7LAY2-F1
#
_cell.length_a   1.000
_cell.length_b   1.000
_cell.length_c   1.000
_cell.angle_alpha   90.00
_cell.angle_beta   90.00
_cell.angle_gamma   90.00
#
_symmetry.space_group_name_H-M   'P 1'
#
loop_
_entity.id
_entity.type
_entity.pdbx_description
1 polymer ?
#
loop_
_entity_poly.entity_id
_entity_poly.type
_entity_poly.pdbx_seq_one_letter_code
_entity_poly.pdbx_strand_id
1 'polypeptide(L)'
;MKQYEGSHNFHNFTLGKTFKDPSAQRYMKGTSVSEPFIIEGTEWVSIKIHGQSFMLHQIRKMICMASLVVRTGCPITRISDCFGPAKINIPKAPALGLLLECPVYETYNERLAEMGYNNIEFSGYEAEMNAFKMKNIYDKIYAEEIKENVYHGFFEFLDTFKGSGATKEGKHIFDFLGAVFNNQMENKEPKKEPKALKAQDNVD
;
A
#
# COMPACT_ATOMS: atom_id res chain seq x y z
N MET A 1 -7.12 -1.80 -1.86
CA MET A 1 -6.50 -1.45 -3.16
C MET A 1 -7.43 -0.58 -4.02
N LYS A 2 -8.73 -0.90 -4.09
CA LYS A 2 -9.75 -0.11 -4.83
C LYS A 2 -9.77 1.40 -4.55
N GLN A 3 -9.36 1.82 -3.36
CA GLN A 3 -9.25 3.22 -2.94
C GLN A 3 -8.28 4.04 -3.79
N TYR A 4 -7.34 3.38 -4.48
CA TYR A 4 -6.40 4.03 -5.39
C TYR A 4 -6.98 4.26 -6.78
N GLU A 5 -8.06 3.59 -7.16
CA GLU A 5 -8.67 3.68 -8.50
C GLU A 5 -9.27 5.07 -8.75
N GLY A 6 -9.17 5.54 -9.99
CA GLY A 6 -9.59 6.89 -10.37
C GLY A 6 -8.45 7.90 -10.39
N SER A 7 -8.81 9.18 -10.40
CA SER A 7 -7.86 10.31 -10.47
C SER A 7 -7.62 10.88 -9.08
N HIS A 8 -6.37 10.83 -8.61
CA HIS A 8 -5.99 11.32 -7.28
C HIS A 8 -4.66 12.07 -7.29
N ASN A 9 -4.45 12.89 -6.26
CA ASN A 9 -3.18 13.55 -6.02
C ASN A 9 -2.22 12.65 -5.23
N PHE A 10 -1.23 12.06 -5.91
CA PHE A 10 -0.29 11.11 -5.32
C PHE A 10 0.97 11.76 -4.71
N HIS A 11 0.93 13.04 -4.30
CA HIS A 11 2.12 13.76 -3.79
C HIS A 11 2.80 13.09 -2.57
N ASN A 12 2.03 12.42 -1.71
CA ASN A 12 2.57 11.64 -0.58
C ASN A 12 3.20 10.30 -0.99
N PHE A 13 2.83 9.78 -2.16
CA PHE A 13 3.31 8.53 -2.72
C PHE A 13 4.57 8.71 -3.56
N THR A 14 5.22 9.87 -3.54
CA THR A 14 6.52 10.04 -4.20
C THR A 14 7.45 10.91 -3.36
N LEU A 15 8.59 11.31 -3.93
CA LEU A 15 9.55 12.23 -3.36
C LEU A 15 9.55 13.54 -4.14
N GLY A 16 9.85 14.66 -3.47
CA GLY A 16 10.01 15.96 -4.12
C GLY A 16 8.73 16.59 -4.69
N LYS A 17 7.54 16.06 -4.38
CA LYS A 17 6.25 16.64 -4.80
C LYS A 17 5.53 17.28 -3.62
N THR A 18 4.96 18.46 -3.89
CA THR A 18 4.07 19.18 -2.98
C THR A 18 2.62 18.91 -3.38
N PHE A 19 1.67 19.11 -2.46
CA PHE A 19 0.24 18.95 -2.75
C PHE A 19 -0.24 19.85 -3.89
N LYS A 20 0.35 21.04 -4.07
CA LYS A 20 -0.04 21.99 -5.12
C LYS A 20 0.58 21.69 -6.48
N ASP A 21 1.50 20.72 -6.58
CA ASP A 21 2.13 20.38 -7.85
C ASP A 21 1.14 19.58 -8.73
N PRO A 22 0.68 20.13 -9.87
CA PRO A 22 -0.31 19.47 -10.72
C PRO A 22 0.26 18.16 -11.33
N SER A 23 1.58 18.04 -11.46
CA SER A 23 2.22 16.83 -11.95
C SER A 23 2.23 15.69 -10.94
N ALA A 24 1.63 15.84 -9.76
CA ALA A 24 1.36 14.76 -8.82
C ALA A 24 0.00 14.05 -9.07
N GLN A 25 -0.86 14.59 -9.93
CA GLN A 25 -2.11 13.96 -10.33
C GLN A 25 -1.86 12.72 -11.18
N ARG A 26 -2.40 11.57 -10.77
CA ARG A 26 -2.28 10.32 -11.52
C ARG A 26 -3.63 9.63 -11.61
N TYR A 27 -3.82 8.95 -12.72
CA TYR A 27 -4.99 8.13 -12.98
C TYR A 27 -4.66 6.65 -12.86
N MET A 28 -5.32 6.00 -11.92
CA MET A 28 -5.23 4.57 -11.70
C MET A 28 -6.44 3.91 -12.38
N LYS A 29 -6.18 3.15 -13.45
CA LYS A 29 -7.22 2.48 -14.24
C LYS A 29 -7.86 1.33 -13.48
N GLY A 30 -7.05 0.53 -12.77
CA GLY A 30 -7.56 -0.64 -12.06
C GLY A 30 -6.51 -1.33 -11.20
N THR A 31 -7.00 -2.03 -10.19
CA THR A 31 -6.20 -2.84 -9.28
C THR A 31 -6.89 -4.19 -9.07
N SER A 32 -6.09 -5.25 -8.97
CA SER A 32 -6.56 -6.58 -8.56
C SER A 32 -5.57 -7.22 -7.59
N VAL A 33 -6.11 -8.10 -6.75
CA VAL A 33 -5.37 -8.88 -5.76
C VAL A 33 -5.78 -10.32 -5.99
N SER A 34 -4.82 -11.23 -6.12
CA SER A 34 -5.09 -12.66 -6.28
C SER A 34 -5.53 -13.30 -4.97
N GLU A 35 -6.12 -14.49 -5.06
CA GLU A 35 -6.14 -15.40 -3.92
C GLU A 35 -4.69 -15.75 -3.51
N PRO A 36 -4.45 -16.07 -2.23
CA PRO A 36 -3.15 -16.54 -1.77
C PRO A 36 -2.75 -17.85 -2.45
N PHE A 37 -1.46 -18.03 -2.71
CA PHE A 37 -0.90 -19.27 -3.25
C PHE A 37 0.44 -19.60 -2.59
N ILE A 38 0.77 -20.89 -2.51
CA ILE A 38 1.98 -21.37 -1.83
C ILE A 38 3.07 -21.67 -2.85
N ILE A 39 4.28 -21.16 -2.58
CA ILE A 39 5.50 -21.51 -3.31
C ILE A 39 6.59 -21.83 -2.29
N GLU A 40 7.14 -23.03 -2.37
CA GLU A 40 8.22 -23.50 -1.50
C GLU A 40 7.92 -23.31 0.01
N GLY A 41 6.65 -23.51 0.39
CA GLY A 41 6.18 -23.39 1.78
C GLY A 41 5.89 -21.96 2.24
N THR A 42 6.11 -20.95 1.40
CA THR A 42 5.77 -19.55 1.68
C THR A 42 4.47 -19.17 0.97
N GLU A 43 3.57 -18.48 1.66
CA GLU A 43 2.33 -17.96 1.09
C GLU A 43 2.56 -16.60 0.43
N TRP A 44 2.07 -16.45 -0.80
CA TRP A 44 2.22 -15.27 -1.64
C TRP A 44 0.87 -14.74 -2.11
N VAL A 45 0.81 -13.43 -2.31
CA VAL A 45 -0.33 -12.75 -2.93
C VAL A 45 0.18 -11.89 -4.08
N SER A 46 -0.41 -12.05 -5.26
CA SER A 46 -0.10 -11.23 -6.42
C SER A 46 -0.99 -9.99 -6.47
N ILE A 47 -0.38 -8.82 -6.62
CA ILE A 47 -1.10 -7.54 -6.73
C ILE A 47 -0.80 -6.95 -8.10
N LYS A 48 -1.82 -6.82 -8.94
CA LYS A 48 -1.71 -6.16 -10.24
C LYS A 48 -2.24 -4.74 -10.17
N ILE A 49 -1.48 -3.80 -10.73
CA ILE A 49 -1.79 -2.38 -10.72
C ILE A 49 -1.69 -1.85 -12.14
N HIS A 50 -2.81 -1.41 -12.70
CA HIS A 50 -2.90 -0.78 -14.01
C HIS A 50 -3.12 0.72 -13.80
N GLY A 51 -2.12 1.52 -14.16
CA GLY A 51 -2.18 2.99 -14.11
C GLY A 51 -1.77 3.58 -15.45
N GLN A 52 -2.22 4.80 -15.72
CA GLN A 52 -1.82 5.52 -16.94
C GLN A 52 -0.35 5.95 -16.90
N SER A 53 0.15 6.31 -15.71
CA SER A 53 1.56 6.61 -15.46
C SER A 53 1.87 6.47 -13.98
N PHE A 54 3.15 6.33 -13.65
CA PHE A 54 3.62 6.21 -12.27
C PHE A 54 4.77 7.18 -12.00
N MET A 55 4.78 7.78 -10.82
CA MET A 55 5.91 8.55 -10.30
C MET A 55 6.95 7.64 -9.65
N LEU A 56 8.15 8.18 -9.44
CA LEU A 56 9.20 7.49 -8.70
C LEU A 56 8.70 7.02 -7.34
N HIS A 57 8.94 5.74 -7.04
CA HIS A 57 8.52 5.04 -5.81
C HIS A 57 7.00 4.93 -5.56
N GLN A 58 6.15 5.38 -6.48
CA GLN A 58 4.69 5.42 -6.27
C GLN A 58 4.10 4.07 -5.88
N ILE A 59 4.38 3.03 -6.67
CA ILE A 59 3.86 1.69 -6.43
C ILE A 59 4.35 1.16 -5.07
N ARG A 60 5.65 1.29 -4.77
CA ARG A 60 6.24 0.81 -3.51
C ARG A 60 5.64 1.50 -2.28
N LYS A 61 5.32 2.80 -2.37
CA LYS A 61 4.64 3.53 -1.30
C LYS A 61 3.16 3.14 -1.19
N MET A 62 2.47 2.90 -2.32
CA MET A 62 1.08 2.43 -2.32
C MET A 62 0.95 1.07 -1.63
N ILE A 63 1.84 0.12 -1.95
CA ILE A 63 1.89 -1.20 -1.31
C ILE A 63 2.16 -1.06 0.19
N CYS A 64 3.17 -0.27 0.59
CA CYS A 64 3.47 -0.06 2.00
C CYS A 64 2.28 0.52 2.79
N MET A 65 1.62 1.55 2.25
CA MET A 65 0.42 2.12 2.86
C MET A 65 -0.70 1.08 2.99
N ALA A 66 -0.96 0.29 1.94
CA ALA A 66 -1.99 -0.75 1.99
C ALA A 66 -1.66 -1.82 3.05
N SER A 67 -0.41 -2.28 3.09
CA SER A 67 0.06 -3.21 4.13
C SER A 67 -0.09 -2.64 5.53
N LEU A 68 0.26 -1.37 5.73
CA LEU A 68 0.11 -0.69 7.02
C LEU A 68 -1.36 -0.59 7.46
N VAL A 69 -2.25 -0.19 6.56
CA VAL A 69 -3.69 -0.08 6.87
C VAL A 69 -4.26 -1.43 7.31
N VAL A 70 -3.93 -2.50 6.59
CA VAL A 70 -4.38 -3.86 6.95
C VAL A 70 -3.76 -4.33 8.27
N ARG A 71 -2.45 -4.18 8.42
CA ARG A 71 -1.69 -4.70 9.58
C ARG A 71 -2.00 -3.96 10.89
N THR A 72 -2.33 -2.67 10.79
CA THR A 72 -2.71 -1.83 11.94
C THR A 72 -4.20 -1.82 12.22
N GLY A 73 -5.02 -2.43 11.36
CA GLY A 73 -6.48 -2.45 11.49
C GLY A 73 -7.14 -1.07 11.43
N CYS A 74 -6.47 -0.07 10.85
CA CYS A 74 -7.00 1.27 10.78
C CYS A 74 -8.05 1.41 9.66
N PRO A 75 -8.93 2.43 9.71
CA PRO A 75 -9.95 2.63 8.69
C PRO A 75 -9.35 2.74 7.29
N ILE A 76 -9.93 2.05 6.33
CA ILE A 76 -9.47 2.03 4.94
C ILE A 76 -9.48 3.45 4.30
N THR A 77 -10.30 4.35 4.85
CA THR A 77 -10.35 5.79 4.48
C THR A 77 -9.00 6.49 4.67
N ARG A 78 -8.09 5.96 5.50
CA ARG A 78 -6.73 6.50 5.67
C ARG A 78 -5.93 6.54 4.37
N ILE A 79 -6.24 5.65 3.42
CA ILE A 79 -5.63 5.71 2.08
C ILE A 79 -6.08 6.99 1.36
N SER A 80 -7.38 7.30 1.39
CA SER A 80 -7.96 8.47 0.74
C SER A 80 -7.49 9.78 1.38
N ASP A 81 -7.35 9.79 2.71
CA ASP A 81 -6.78 10.91 3.48
C ASP A 81 -5.38 11.30 2.97
N CYS A 82 -4.61 10.34 2.43
CA CYS A 82 -3.27 10.59 1.89
C CYS A 82 -3.25 11.38 0.59
N PHE A 83 -4.39 11.52 -0.10
CA PHE A 83 -4.52 12.40 -1.25
C PHE A 83 -4.77 13.86 -0.85
N GLY A 84 -5.07 14.11 0.42
CA GLY A 84 -5.28 15.44 0.97
C GLY A 84 -4.00 16.27 1.11
N PRO A 85 -4.13 17.51 1.60
CA PRO A 85 -3.00 18.46 1.71
C PRO A 85 -1.99 18.10 2.79
N ALA A 86 -2.35 17.24 3.74
CA ALA A 86 -1.46 16.81 4.81
C ALA A 86 -0.24 16.07 4.24
N LYS A 87 0.97 16.47 4.66
CA LYS A 87 2.20 15.77 4.27
C LYS A 87 2.44 14.57 5.18
N ILE A 88 2.48 13.39 4.56
CA ILE A 88 2.61 12.10 5.26
C ILE A 88 3.82 11.37 4.68
N ASN A 89 4.75 10.99 5.55
CA ASN A 89 5.93 10.25 5.11
C ASN A 89 5.66 8.74 5.07
N ILE A 90 5.29 8.25 3.90
CA ILE A 90 5.04 6.81 3.66
C ILE A 90 6.38 6.11 3.37
N PRO A 91 6.75 5.04 4.12
CA PRO A 91 7.89 4.21 3.80
C PRO A 91 7.75 3.51 2.44
N LYS A 92 8.85 2.95 1.93
CA LYS A 92 8.87 2.23 0.65
C LYS A 92 8.87 0.73 0.94
N ALA A 93 7.93 -0.01 0.36
CA ALA A 93 8.01 -1.47 0.33
C ALA A 93 9.29 -1.93 -0.40
N PRO A 94 9.77 -3.18 -0.21
CA PRO A 94 10.89 -3.73 -0.98
C PRO A 94 10.71 -3.61 -2.49
N ALA A 95 11.83 -3.57 -3.24
CA ALA A 95 11.78 -3.55 -4.71
C ALA A 95 11.69 -4.96 -5.31
N LEU A 96 12.03 -6.00 -4.53
CA LEU A 96 12.26 -7.36 -5.00
C LEU A 96 11.11 -7.92 -5.84
N GLY A 97 9.85 -7.76 -5.39
CA GLY A 97 8.68 -8.29 -6.10
C GLY A 97 8.02 -7.32 -7.09
N LEU A 98 8.64 -6.18 -7.38
CA LEU A 98 8.06 -5.23 -8.34
C LEU A 98 8.48 -5.60 -9.77
N LEU A 99 7.53 -6.11 -10.55
CA LEU A 99 7.72 -6.50 -11.94
C LEU A 99 6.83 -5.66 -12.87
N LEU A 100 7.43 -5.12 -13.93
CA LEU A 100 6.68 -4.56 -15.05
C LEU A 100 6.20 -5.70 -15.95
N GLU A 101 4.89 -5.98 -15.95
CA GLU A 101 4.33 -7.12 -16.70
C GLU A 101 4.30 -6.86 -18.22
N CYS A 102 3.65 -5.78 -18.66
CA CYS A 102 3.67 -5.36 -20.05
C CYS A 102 3.32 -3.86 -20.20
N PRO A 103 3.88 -3.17 -21.21
CA PRO A 103 3.36 -1.88 -21.65
C PRO A 103 2.01 -2.05 -22.37
N VAL A 104 1.08 -1.12 -22.14
CA VAL A 104 -0.27 -1.14 -22.73
C VAL A 104 -0.37 -0.02 -23.77
N TYR A 105 -0.68 -0.38 -25.02
CA TYR A 105 -0.72 0.54 -26.16
C TYR A 105 -2.14 0.83 -26.69
N GLU A 106 -3.20 0.47 -25.96
CA GLU A 106 -4.62 0.63 -26.39
C GLU A 106 -4.90 1.96 -27.10
N THR A 107 -4.72 3.10 -26.42
CA THR A 107 -4.97 4.44 -26.98
C THR A 107 -4.05 4.81 -28.15
N TYR A 108 -2.86 4.22 -28.21
CA TYR A 108 -1.95 4.44 -29.34
C TYR A 108 -2.35 3.60 -30.55
N ASN A 109 -2.79 2.36 -30.31
CA ASN A 109 -3.29 1.46 -31.34
C ASN A 109 -4.55 2.02 -32.01
N GLU A 110 -5.44 2.69 -31.27
CA GLU A 110 -6.56 3.45 -31.85
C GLU A 110 -6.09 4.47 -32.90
N ARG A 111 -5.03 5.25 -32.59
CA ARG A 111 -4.46 6.23 -33.52
C ARG A 111 -3.73 5.57 -34.70
N LEU A 112 -3.03 4.46 -34.47
CA LEU A 112 -2.37 3.71 -35.53
C LEU A 112 -3.39 3.18 -36.54
N ALA A 113 -4.53 2.68 -36.05
CA ALA A 113 -5.62 2.20 -36.88
C ALA A 113 -6.22 3.32 -37.75
N GLU A 114 -6.43 4.52 -37.19
CA GLU A 114 -6.86 5.71 -37.95
C GLU A 114 -5.88 6.08 -39.07
N MET A 115 -4.58 5.83 -38.86
CA MET A 115 -3.51 6.10 -39.82
C MET A 115 -3.23 4.92 -40.77
N GLY A 116 -3.98 3.82 -40.66
CA GLY A 116 -3.81 2.62 -41.50
C GLY A 116 -2.59 1.75 -41.16
N TYR A 117 -2.02 1.90 -39.96
CA TYR A 117 -0.92 1.06 -39.47
C TYR A 117 -1.44 -0.11 -38.63
N ASN A 118 -0.62 -1.16 -38.53
CA ASN A 118 -0.90 -2.31 -37.67
C ASN A 118 -0.74 -1.95 -36.18
N ASN A 119 -1.57 -2.57 -35.33
CA ASN A 119 -1.47 -2.44 -33.89
C ASN A 119 -0.12 -2.97 -33.34
N ILE A 120 0.32 -2.38 -32.24
CA ILE A 120 1.41 -2.93 -31.43
C ILE A 120 0.81 -3.94 -30.45
N GLU A 121 1.12 -5.22 -30.65
CA GLU A 121 0.65 -6.33 -29.82
C GLU A 121 1.79 -7.31 -29.54
N PHE A 122 1.78 -7.90 -28.34
CA PHE A 122 2.79 -8.87 -27.90
C PHE A 122 2.21 -10.28 -27.67
N SER A 123 0.93 -10.48 -27.98
CA SER A 123 0.21 -11.74 -27.79
C SER A 123 0.90 -12.92 -28.48
N GLY A 124 1.53 -12.70 -29.64
CA GLY A 124 2.30 -13.71 -30.35
C GLY A 124 3.55 -14.23 -29.62
N TYR A 125 4.01 -13.53 -28.58
CA TYR A 125 5.20 -13.89 -27.78
C TYR A 125 4.84 -14.27 -26.34
N GLU A 126 3.56 -14.48 -26.04
CA GLU A 126 3.09 -14.71 -24.68
C GLU A 126 3.76 -15.95 -24.04
N ALA A 127 3.95 -17.01 -24.81
CA ALA A 127 4.59 -18.24 -24.35
C ALA A 127 6.06 -17.99 -23.95
N GLU A 128 6.83 -17.32 -24.81
CA GLU A 128 8.25 -16.99 -24.58
C GLU A 128 8.41 -16.02 -23.41
N MET A 129 7.54 -15.00 -23.33
CA MET A 129 7.52 -14.04 -22.22
C MET A 129 7.19 -14.74 -20.89
N ASN A 130 6.20 -15.63 -20.87
CA ASN A 130 5.84 -16.38 -19.67
C ASN A 130 6.95 -17.33 -19.25
N ALA A 131 7.55 -18.08 -20.20
CA ALA A 131 8.69 -18.94 -19.92
C ALA A 131 9.87 -18.16 -19.33
N PHE A 132 10.14 -16.97 -19.87
CA PHE A 132 11.18 -16.09 -19.34
C PHE A 132 10.86 -15.58 -17.93
N LYS A 133 9.63 -15.12 -17.68
CA LYS A 133 9.17 -14.63 -16.37
C LYS A 133 9.31 -15.72 -15.30
N MET A 134 8.81 -16.92 -15.56
CA MET A 134 8.90 -18.04 -14.62
C MET A 134 10.36 -18.35 -14.29
N LYS A 135 11.16 -18.65 -15.32
CA LYS A 135 12.53 -19.16 -15.16
C LYS A 135 13.53 -18.11 -14.63
N ASN A 136 13.40 -16.85 -15.03
CA ASN A 136 14.45 -15.85 -14.80
C ASN A 136 14.07 -14.75 -13.81
N ILE A 137 12.78 -14.57 -13.53
CA ILE A 137 12.29 -13.50 -12.66
C ILE A 137 11.69 -14.09 -11.39
N TYR A 138 10.64 -14.90 -11.51
CA TYR A 138 9.97 -15.48 -10.35
C TYR A 138 10.88 -16.39 -9.54
N ASP A 139 11.60 -17.31 -10.19
CA ASP A 139 12.56 -18.19 -9.51
C ASP A 139 13.61 -17.40 -8.70
N LYS A 140 14.07 -16.26 -9.23
CA LYS A 140 15.03 -15.39 -8.52
C LYS A 140 14.39 -14.65 -7.35
N ILE A 141 13.18 -14.14 -7.52
CA ILE A 141 12.44 -13.45 -6.45
C ILE A 141 12.24 -14.39 -5.26
N TYR A 142 11.82 -15.63 -5.52
CA TYR A 142 11.59 -16.60 -4.45
C TYR A 142 12.88 -17.06 -3.80
N ALA A 143 13.91 -17.38 -4.58
CA ALA A 143 15.21 -17.75 -4.05
C ALA A 143 15.85 -16.63 -3.20
N GLU A 144 15.72 -15.37 -3.62
CA GLU A 144 16.23 -14.23 -2.87
C GLU A 144 15.42 -13.98 -1.59
N GLU A 145 14.10 -14.15 -1.60
CA GLU A 145 13.29 -14.04 -0.38
C GLU A 145 13.64 -15.13 0.64
N ILE A 146 13.82 -16.38 0.21
CA ILE A 146 14.20 -17.49 1.11
C ILE A 146 15.57 -17.24 1.74
N LYS A 147 16.50 -16.68 0.95
CA LYS A 147 17.87 -16.44 1.39
C LYS A 147 17.99 -15.22 2.31
N GLU A 148 17.40 -14.10 1.92
CA GLU A 148 17.62 -12.80 2.54
C GLU A 148 16.45 -12.33 3.42
N ASN A 149 15.29 -13.02 3.37
CA ASN A 149 14.11 -12.71 4.17
C ASN A 149 13.69 -11.22 4.03
N VAL A 150 13.66 -10.71 2.79
CA VAL A 150 13.49 -9.28 2.49
C VAL A 150 12.12 -8.78 2.92
N TYR A 151 11.05 -9.52 2.62
CA TYR A 151 9.71 -9.15 3.05
C TYR A 151 9.51 -9.36 4.54
N HIS A 152 10.06 -10.44 5.11
CA HIS A 152 10.06 -10.63 6.56
C HIS A 152 10.71 -9.44 7.28
N GLY A 153 11.91 -9.03 6.89
CA GLY A 153 12.60 -7.88 7.46
C GLY A 153 11.84 -6.57 7.25
N PHE A 154 11.16 -6.41 6.11
CA PHE A 154 10.27 -5.27 5.90
C PHE A 154 9.09 -5.25 6.88
N PHE A 155 8.40 -6.38 7.09
CA PHE A 155 7.28 -6.44 8.03
C PHE A 155 7.74 -6.33 9.49
N GLU A 156 8.87 -6.92 9.85
CA GLU A 156 9.50 -6.74 11.14
C GLU A 156 9.84 -5.26 11.40
N PHE A 157 10.39 -4.57 10.40
CA PHE A 157 10.59 -3.12 10.47
C PHE A 157 9.27 -2.38 10.72
N LEU A 158 8.17 -2.74 10.04
CA LEU A 158 6.87 -2.10 10.27
C LEU A 158 6.34 -2.35 11.69
N ASP A 159 6.55 -3.54 12.25
CA ASP A 159 6.03 -3.93 13.57
C ASP A 159 6.84 -3.34 14.73
N THR A 160 8.15 -3.26 14.55
CA THR A 160 9.07 -2.75 15.58
C THR A 160 9.22 -1.22 15.55
N PHE A 161 8.65 -0.57 14.53
CA PHE A 161 8.79 0.86 14.36
C PHE A 161 8.15 1.63 15.52
N LYS A 162 8.98 2.30 16.33
CA LYS A 162 8.54 3.24 17.36
C LYS A 162 8.60 4.66 16.81
N GLY A 163 7.44 5.25 16.54
CA GLY A 163 7.34 6.63 16.07
C GLY A 163 7.92 7.62 17.08
N SER A 164 8.93 8.38 16.66
CA SER A 164 9.44 9.53 17.41
C SER A 164 9.22 10.79 16.58
N GLY A 165 8.11 11.48 16.85
CA GLY A 165 7.87 12.87 16.48
C GLY A 165 7.60 13.18 15.00
N ALA A 166 6.88 14.28 14.80
CA ALA A 166 6.79 14.93 13.50
C ALA A 166 8.19 15.38 13.06
N THR A 167 8.63 14.97 11.87
CA THR A 167 9.86 15.50 11.30
C THR A 167 9.61 16.91 10.79
N LYS A 168 10.68 17.69 10.56
CA LYS A 168 10.56 19.04 9.94
C LYS A 168 9.84 19.03 8.58
N GLU A 169 9.69 17.84 7.97
CA GLU A 169 9.13 17.63 6.63
C GLU A 169 7.72 17.00 6.63
N GLY A 170 7.11 16.72 7.79
CA GLY A 170 5.75 16.19 7.88
C GLY A 170 5.50 15.24 9.05
N LYS A 171 4.30 14.65 9.08
CA LYS A 171 3.93 13.64 10.10
C LYS A 171 4.49 12.27 9.73
N HIS A 172 4.90 11.50 10.73
CA HIS A 172 5.25 10.11 10.53
C HIS A 172 3.99 9.30 10.14
N ILE A 173 4.15 8.25 9.32
CA ILE A 173 2.99 7.46 8.89
C ILE A 173 2.25 6.82 10.07
N PHE A 174 2.97 6.32 11.08
CA PHE A 174 2.32 5.71 12.25
C PHE A 174 1.59 6.74 13.14
N ASP A 175 2.06 7.98 13.24
CA ASP A 175 1.31 9.04 13.93
C ASP A 175 0.00 9.35 13.21
N PHE A 176 0.04 9.31 11.87
CA PHE A 176 -1.13 9.49 11.02
C PHE A 176 -2.14 8.34 11.14
N LEU A 177 -1.67 7.09 11.29
CA LEU A 177 -2.53 5.91 11.51
C LEU A 177 -3.01 5.79 12.97
N GLY A 178 -2.23 6.30 13.93
CA GLY A 178 -2.29 6.04 15.37
C GLY A 178 -3.49 6.57 16.14
N ALA A 179 -4.43 7.27 15.48
CA ALA A 179 -5.73 7.62 16.09
C ALA A 179 -6.58 6.38 16.48
N VAL A 180 -6.11 5.15 16.20
CA VAL A 180 -6.67 3.87 16.70
C VAL A 180 -5.73 3.15 17.67
N PHE A 181 -4.40 3.27 17.53
CA PHE A 181 -3.44 2.60 18.44
C PHE A 181 -3.54 3.12 19.89
N ASN A 182 -3.77 4.41 20.09
CA ASN A 182 -3.95 4.95 21.44
C ASN A 182 -5.27 4.50 22.08
N ASN A 183 -6.34 4.36 21.29
CA ASN A 183 -7.66 3.96 21.80
C ASN A 183 -7.75 2.46 22.15
N GLN A 184 -6.88 1.61 21.59
CA GLN A 184 -6.84 0.18 21.95
C GLN A 184 -6.04 -0.10 23.22
N MET A 185 -5.18 0.83 23.68
CA MET A 185 -4.50 0.72 24.99
C MET A 185 -5.27 1.40 26.14
N GLU A 186 -6.20 2.32 25.86
CA GLU A 186 -6.97 3.02 26.90
C GLU A 186 -8.26 2.30 27.36
N ASN A 187 -8.71 1.23 26.68
CA ASN A 187 -9.81 0.40 27.18
C ASN A 187 -9.34 -0.70 28.16
N LYS A 188 -8.75 -0.27 29.28
CA LYS A 188 -8.75 -1.02 30.54
C LYS A 188 -9.21 -0.08 31.65
N GLU A 189 -10.51 0.16 31.73
CA GLU A 189 -11.08 0.77 32.94
C GLU A 189 -11.01 -0.25 34.10
N PRO A 190 -10.43 0.11 35.26
CA PRO A 190 -10.45 -0.72 36.44
C PRO A 190 -11.82 -0.70 37.11
N LYS A 191 -12.26 -1.88 37.56
CA LYS A 191 -13.48 -2.13 38.37
C LYS A 191 -13.62 -1.10 39.49
N LYS A 192 -14.82 -0.50 39.62
CA LYS A 192 -15.28 0.10 40.88
C LYS A 192 -16.28 -0.84 41.55
N GLU A 193 -15.90 -1.33 42.72
CA GLU A 193 -16.79 -2.01 43.67
C GLU A 193 -17.89 -1.04 44.14
N PRO A 194 -19.15 -1.49 44.31
CA PRO A 194 -20.18 -0.65 44.91
C PRO A 194 -19.96 -0.55 46.42
N LYS A 195 -19.77 0.67 46.91
CA LYS A 195 -19.74 0.99 48.34
C LYS A 195 -21.13 0.79 48.96
N ALA A 196 -21.15 0.11 50.11
CA ALA A 196 -22.33 -0.15 50.92
C ALA A 196 -23.03 1.15 51.37
N LEU A 197 -24.35 1.22 51.18
CA LEU A 197 -25.22 2.21 51.81
C LEU A 197 -25.30 1.93 53.32
N LYS A 198 -24.89 2.91 54.14
CA LYS A 198 -25.23 2.94 55.56
C LYS A 198 -26.63 3.51 55.71
N ALA A 199 -27.50 2.75 56.35
CA ALA A 199 -28.77 3.22 56.87
C ALA A 199 -28.53 4.31 57.93
N GLN A 200 -29.36 5.34 57.92
CA GLN A 200 -29.48 6.28 59.01
C GLN A 200 -30.97 6.54 59.24
N ASP A 201 -31.49 5.85 60.26
CA ASP A 201 -32.77 6.14 60.89
C ASP A 201 -32.68 7.48 61.65
N ASN A 202 -33.69 8.34 61.51
CA ASN A 202 -34.65 8.69 62.57
C ASN A 202 -35.25 10.11 62.43
N VAL A 203 -36.59 10.17 62.59
CA VAL A 203 -37.40 11.14 63.37
C VAL A 203 -37.44 12.58 62.81
N ASP A 204 -38.58 13.20 62.47
CA ASP A 204 -39.96 13.17 63.00
C ASP A 204 -41.05 12.82 61.96
#